data_AF-A0AAV2Q8H4-F1
#
_entry.id   AF-A0AAV2Q8H4-F1
#
_cell.length_a   1.000
_cell.length_b   1.000
_cell.length_c   1.000
_cell.angle_alpha   90.00
_cell.angle_beta   90.00
_cell.angle_gamma   90.00
#
_symmetry.space_group_name_H-M   'P 1'
#
loop_
_entity.id
_entity.type
_entity.pdbx_description
1 polymer ?
#
loop_
_entity_poly.entity_id
_entity_poly.type
_entity_poly.pdbx_seq_one_letter_code
_entity_poly.pdbx_strand_id
1 'polypeptide(L)'
;MQKMKNIKKYLVLATDSPVLSFTAGRRMKVNYNPRLVGLIKEVSQLGLLGHKIHPKIINTSKLAHKFMKQAKYLEEIANFHNTIGDQMIPSQRPMMLEAALALAGLVQEQTTLTWRNTEQLDEYIGRLKQATHRLARENKKLAQCHLLVKERHNHLIENREKLTFWVLELMNTDLLRHQSRWKELLKEMRSIMHQLEEQGFADQKSWCSHWDRQLYKALEHQYQLGIEALNQNLPEIKVELTYRQQRLQFRPPMEEIRMKYYGQLKRFLDIPYKFKGFAQLNKNHIVPTVLCRQN
;
A
#
# COMPACT_ATOMS: atom_id res chain seq x y z
N MET A 1 -49.28 43.87 13.07
CA MET A 1 -49.07 43.20 14.37
C MET A 1 -48.67 41.71 14.29
N GLN A 2 -48.58 41.05 13.11
CA GLN A 2 -48.17 39.63 13.00
C GLN A 2 -46.64 39.39 12.99
N LYS A 3 -45.81 40.34 12.50
CA LYS A 3 -44.35 40.14 12.34
C LYS A 3 -43.53 40.13 13.64
N MET A 4 -44.06 40.66 14.75
CA MET A 4 -43.37 40.67 16.05
C MET A 4 -43.60 39.41 16.91
N LYS A 5 -44.54 38.53 16.53
CA LYS A 5 -44.79 37.27 17.27
C LYS A 5 -43.80 36.15 16.91
N ASN A 6 -43.25 36.14 15.69
CA ASN A 6 -42.32 35.08 15.28
C ASN A 6 -40.90 35.25 15.86
N ILE A 7 -40.44 36.47 16.16
CA ILE A 7 -39.07 36.71 16.65
C ILE A 7 -38.84 36.10 18.05
N LYS A 8 -39.90 35.88 18.84
CA LYS A 8 -39.81 35.39 20.21
C LYS A 8 -39.39 33.92 20.37
N LYS A 9 -39.33 33.12 19.29
CA LYS A 9 -38.93 31.69 19.36
C LYS A 9 -37.45 31.41 19.10
N TYR A 10 -36.62 32.41 18.77
CA TYR A 10 -35.30 32.15 18.16
C TYR A 10 -34.08 32.36 19.07
N LEU A 11 -34.26 32.80 20.33
CA LEU A 11 -33.14 33.14 21.26
C LEU A 11 -33.30 32.50 22.64
N VAL A 12 -33.94 31.33 22.71
CA VAL A 12 -34.08 30.57 23.95
C VAL A 12 -33.52 29.18 23.70
N LEU A 13 -32.58 28.73 24.52
CA LEU A 13 -32.19 27.33 24.60
C LEU A 13 -33.44 26.54 24.98
N ALA A 14 -33.89 25.66 24.09
CA ALA A 14 -35.00 24.76 24.39
C ALA A 14 -34.49 23.70 25.38
N THR A 15 -34.47 24.07 26.66
CA THR A 15 -33.96 23.26 27.77
C THR A 15 -34.73 21.96 27.96
N ASP A 16 -35.93 21.85 27.39
CA ASP A 16 -36.84 20.70 27.53
C ASP A 16 -36.80 19.76 26.32
N SER A 17 -36.09 20.16 25.27
CA SER A 17 -35.90 19.33 24.09
C SER A 17 -34.63 18.50 24.21
N PRO A 18 -34.61 17.29 23.62
CA PRO A 18 -33.43 16.45 23.62
C PRO A 18 -32.26 17.21 22.99
N VAL A 19 -31.08 16.96 23.56
CA VAL A 19 -29.82 17.63 23.19
C VAL A 19 -29.42 17.31 21.74
N LEU A 20 -29.82 16.14 21.24
CA LEU A 20 -29.49 15.61 19.91
C LEU A 20 -30.78 15.22 19.18
N SER A 21 -30.85 15.56 17.90
CA SER A 21 -31.99 15.26 17.03
C SER A 21 -31.51 14.55 15.76
N PHE A 22 -32.23 13.51 15.35
CA PHE A 22 -32.02 12.88 14.05
C PHE A 22 -32.89 13.58 13.01
N THR A 23 -32.24 14.05 11.95
CA THR A 23 -32.96 14.51 10.76
C THR A 23 -33.38 13.28 9.93
N ALA A 24 -34.42 13.40 9.08
CA ALA A 24 -35.04 12.29 8.33
C ALA A 24 -34.07 11.33 7.59
N GLY A 25 -32.83 11.72 7.31
CA GLY A 25 -31.77 10.87 6.74
C GLY A 25 -30.79 10.25 7.75
N ARG A 26 -31.17 9.99 9.01
CA ARG A 26 -30.28 9.47 10.09
C ARG A 26 -29.05 10.34 10.40
N ARG A 27 -29.05 11.60 9.97
CA ARG A 27 -27.99 12.57 10.30
C ARG A 27 -28.21 13.13 11.69
N MET A 28 -27.15 13.11 12.49
CA MET A 28 -27.14 13.65 13.85
C MET A 28 -27.00 15.17 13.78
N LYS A 29 -27.88 15.89 14.47
CA LYS A 29 -27.84 17.35 14.60
C LYS A 29 -28.02 17.75 16.06
N VAL A 30 -27.06 18.53 16.57
CA VAL A 30 -27.11 19.08 17.92
C VAL A 30 -28.15 20.19 17.97
N ASN A 31 -29.01 20.15 18.99
CA ASN A 31 -30.02 21.16 19.23
C ASN A 31 -29.42 22.36 19.99
N TYR A 32 -28.46 23.01 19.35
CA TYR A 32 -27.81 24.22 19.83
C TYR A 32 -27.81 25.25 18.70
N ASN A 33 -28.46 26.41 18.92
CA ASN A 33 -28.55 27.43 17.88
C ASN A 33 -27.19 28.13 17.74
N PRO A 34 -26.53 28.11 16.56
CA PRO A 34 -25.23 28.74 16.34
C PRO A 34 -25.25 30.26 16.61
N ARG A 35 -26.42 30.92 16.54
CA ARG A 35 -26.57 32.34 16.91
C ARG A 35 -26.30 32.61 18.39
N LEU A 36 -26.41 31.62 19.27
CA LEU A 36 -26.09 31.77 20.70
C LEU A 36 -24.60 32.01 20.93
N VAL A 37 -23.73 31.49 20.06
CA VAL A 37 -22.28 31.79 20.09
C VAL A 37 -22.03 33.26 19.71
N GLY A 38 -22.80 33.78 18.74
CA GLY A 38 -22.80 35.21 18.39
C GLY A 38 -23.29 36.08 19.55
N LEU A 39 -24.41 35.70 20.17
CA LEU A 39 -25.00 36.40 21.31
C LEU A 39 -24.02 36.53 22.49
N ILE A 40 -23.25 35.48 22.80
CA ILE A 40 -22.23 35.53 23.85
C ILE A 40 -21.19 36.61 23.54
N LYS A 41 -20.68 36.66 22.29
CA LYS A 41 -19.70 37.66 21.86
C LYS A 41 -20.27 39.08 21.89
N GLU A 42 -21.47 39.27 21.38
CA GLU A 42 -22.18 40.55 21.36
C GLU A 42 -22.43 41.09 22.77
N VAL A 43 -22.90 40.24 23.70
CA VAL A 43 -23.16 40.63 25.09
C VAL A 43 -21.85 40.98 25.82
N SER A 44 -20.76 40.25 25.57
CA SER A 44 -19.45 40.61 26.11
C SER A 44 -18.94 41.95 25.58
N GLN A 45 -19.04 42.19 24.27
CA GLN A 45 -18.61 43.45 23.64
C GLN A 45 -19.43 44.65 24.12
N LEU A 46 -20.76 44.52 24.18
CA LEU A 46 -21.65 45.56 24.68
C LEU A 46 -21.44 45.86 26.17
N GLY A 47 -21.08 44.84 26.96
CA GLY A 47 -20.70 44.99 28.36
C GLY A 47 -19.39 45.77 28.54
N LEU A 48 -18.38 45.48 27.71
CA LEU A 48 -17.10 46.21 27.71
C LEU A 48 -17.28 47.69 27.32
N LEU A 49 -18.23 47.99 26.45
CA LEU A 49 -18.58 49.35 26.00
C LEU A 49 -19.48 50.10 27.01
N GLY A 50 -19.84 49.50 28.14
CA GLY A 50 -20.61 50.16 29.21
C GLY A 50 -22.11 50.31 28.92
N HIS A 51 -22.66 49.62 27.91
CA HIS A 51 -24.08 49.69 27.59
C HIS A 51 -24.95 48.89 28.59
N LYS A 52 -26.12 49.43 28.95
CA LYS A 52 -27.09 48.74 29.83
C LYS A 52 -27.87 47.69 29.04
N ILE A 53 -27.45 46.44 29.16
CA ILE A 53 -28.09 45.30 28.49
C ILE A 53 -29.26 44.79 29.34
N HIS A 54 -30.39 44.46 28.68
CA HIS A 54 -31.56 43.92 29.36
C HIS A 54 -31.25 42.59 30.10
N PRO A 55 -31.69 42.40 31.36
CA PRO A 55 -31.29 41.25 32.18
C PRO A 55 -31.65 39.88 31.58
N LYS A 56 -32.75 39.78 30.82
CA LYS A 56 -33.10 38.56 30.08
C LYS A 56 -32.04 38.13 29.05
N ILE A 57 -31.35 39.08 28.41
CA ILE A 57 -30.31 38.81 27.41
C ILE A 57 -29.02 38.37 28.10
N ILE A 58 -28.69 38.98 29.24
CA ILE A 58 -27.55 38.58 30.07
C ILE A 58 -27.74 37.16 30.61
N ASN A 59 -28.93 36.84 31.11
CA ASN A 59 -29.23 35.51 31.67
C ASN A 59 -29.20 34.41 30.59
N THR A 60 -29.73 34.70 29.40
CA THR A 60 -29.66 33.77 28.26
C THR A 60 -28.24 33.59 27.74
N SER A 61 -27.43 34.65 27.71
CA SER A 61 -26.00 34.58 27.36
C SER A 61 -25.19 33.76 28.36
N LYS A 62 -25.38 33.97 29.67
CA LYS A 62 -24.73 33.17 30.73
C LYS A 62 -25.09 31.69 30.64
N LEU A 63 -26.37 31.40 30.40
CA LEU A 63 -26.85 30.02 30.24
C LEU A 63 -26.27 29.39 28.97
N ALA A 64 -26.25 30.10 27.85
CA ALA A 64 -25.62 29.64 26.61
C ALA A 64 -24.11 29.39 26.78
N HIS A 65 -23.42 30.26 27.50
CA HIS A 65 -21.99 30.11 27.77
C HIS A 65 -21.68 28.84 28.56
N LYS A 66 -22.53 28.47 29.54
CA LYS A 66 -22.42 27.24 30.33
C LYS A 66 -22.41 25.98 29.44
N PHE A 67 -23.33 25.91 28.47
CA PHE A 67 -23.49 24.75 27.59
C PHE A 67 -22.63 24.80 26.32
N MET A 68 -21.92 25.89 26.06
CA MET A 68 -21.14 26.08 24.83
C MET A 68 -20.06 25.00 24.64
N LYS A 69 -19.34 24.61 25.70
CA LYS A 69 -18.29 23.58 25.62
C LYS A 69 -18.89 22.22 25.26
N GLN A 70 -19.97 21.84 25.93
CA GLN A 70 -20.71 20.59 25.70
C GLN A 70 -21.29 20.55 24.28
N ALA A 71 -21.88 21.66 23.82
CA ALA A 71 -22.42 21.78 22.47
C ALA A 71 -21.34 21.58 21.38
N LYS A 72 -20.13 22.14 21.56
CA LYS A 72 -19.02 21.93 20.62
C LYS A 72 -18.61 20.46 20.51
N TYR A 73 -18.47 19.76 21.64
CA TYR A 73 -18.11 18.33 21.61
C TYR A 73 -19.19 17.49 20.91
N LEU A 74 -20.45 17.79 21.15
CA LEU A 74 -21.55 17.12 20.49
C LEU A 74 -21.59 17.42 18.99
N GLU A 75 -21.20 18.62 18.57
CA GLU A 75 -21.12 18.99 17.16
C GLU A 75 -19.98 18.25 16.46
N GLU A 76 -18.82 18.12 17.12
CA GLU A 76 -17.71 17.29 16.64
C GLU A 76 -18.13 15.82 16.47
N ILE A 77 -18.85 15.26 17.45
CA ILE A 77 -19.32 13.86 17.39
C ILE A 77 -20.40 13.70 16.32
N ALA A 78 -21.30 14.65 16.16
CA ALA A 78 -22.31 14.64 15.11
C ALA A 78 -21.66 14.67 13.72
N ASN A 79 -20.65 15.52 13.52
CA ASN A 79 -19.88 15.58 12.29
C ASN A 79 -19.14 14.26 12.03
N PHE A 80 -18.53 13.67 13.06
CA PHE A 80 -17.91 12.35 12.97
C PHE A 80 -18.92 11.26 12.55
N HIS A 81 -20.06 11.15 13.23
CA HIS A 81 -21.11 10.18 12.89
C HIS A 81 -21.58 10.34 11.44
N ASN A 82 -21.70 11.58 10.96
CA ASN A 82 -22.16 11.87 9.61
C ASN A 82 -21.09 11.59 8.53
N THR A 83 -19.80 11.55 8.88
CA THR A 83 -18.68 11.43 7.91
C THR A 83 -17.95 10.09 8.00
N ILE A 84 -18.05 9.36 9.11
CA ILE A 84 -17.33 8.11 9.32
C ILE A 84 -17.71 7.06 8.27
N GLY A 85 -18.98 7.03 7.84
CA GLY A 85 -19.43 6.12 6.78
C GLY A 85 -18.71 6.30 5.44
N ASP A 86 -18.35 7.54 5.09
CA ASP A 86 -17.61 7.88 3.86
C ASP A 86 -16.10 7.61 4.01
N GLN A 87 -15.57 7.77 5.22
CA GLN A 87 -14.15 7.51 5.52
C GLN A 87 -13.83 6.02 5.70
N MET A 88 -14.83 5.18 5.93
CA MET A 88 -14.65 3.74 6.14
C MET A 88 -14.51 2.98 4.82
N ILE A 89 -13.39 2.26 4.67
CA ILE A 89 -13.16 1.37 3.53
C ILE A 89 -14.19 0.23 3.54
N PRO A 90 -14.94 -0.02 2.45
CA PRO A 90 -16.02 -1.01 2.42
C PRO A 90 -15.64 -2.41 2.89
N SER A 91 -14.45 -2.90 2.51
CA SER A 91 -13.93 -4.22 2.88
C SER A 91 -13.56 -4.32 4.37
N GLN A 92 -13.37 -3.20 5.06
CA GLN A 92 -12.95 -3.15 6.47
C GLN A 92 -14.11 -2.87 7.43
N ARG A 93 -15.30 -2.53 6.90
CA ARG A 93 -16.50 -2.26 7.72
C ARG A 93 -16.83 -3.38 8.71
N PRO A 94 -16.76 -4.68 8.36
CA PRO A 94 -17.04 -5.75 9.31
C PRO A 94 -16.08 -5.79 10.50
N MET A 95 -14.82 -5.40 10.31
CA MET A 95 -13.79 -5.42 11.37
C MET A 95 -14.01 -4.34 12.43
N MET A 96 -14.78 -3.30 12.11
CA MET A 96 -15.15 -2.21 13.02
C MET A 96 -16.59 -2.33 13.57
N LEU A 97 -17.28 -3.44 13.27
CA LEU A 97 -18.68 -3.61 13.58
C LEU A 97 -18.96 -3.50 15.09
N GLU A 98 -18.12 -4.11 15.93
CA GLU A 98 -18.28 -4.07 17.39
C GLU A 98 -18.19 -2.63 17.93
N ALA A 99 -17.17 -1.87 17.52
CA ALA A 99 -16.99 -0.48 17.92
C ALA A 99 -18.11 0.44 17.36
N ALA A 100 -18.59 0.15 16.15
CA ALA A 100 -19.70 0.88 15.53
C ALA A 100 -21.04 0.59 16.25
N LEU A 101 -21.30 -0.65 16.64
CA LEU A 101 -22.48 -1.03 17.42
C LEU A 101 -22.44 -0.42 18.82
N ALA A 102 -21.28 -0.38 19.48
CA ALA A 102 -21.11 0.28 20.77
C ALA A 102 -21.43 1.78 20.68
N LEU A 103 -20.98 2.46 19.62
CA LEU A 103 -21.33 3.85 19.37
C LEU A 103 -22.82 4.00 19.06
N ALA A 104 -23.39 3.15 18.22
CA ALA A 104 -24.82 3.19 17.87
C ALA A 104 -25.73 2.97 19.10
N GLY A 105 -25.37 2.07 20.01
CA GLY A 105 -26.07 1.84 21.26
C GLY A 105 -26.07 3.09 22.15
N LEU A 106 -24.90 3.69 22.38
CA LEU A 106 -24.79 4.95 23.13
C LEU A 106 -25.58 6.09 22.50
N VAL A 107 -25.65 6.12 21.17
CA VAL A 107 -26.40 7.13 20.42
C VAL A 107 -27.92 6.92 20.54
N GLN A 108 -28.40 5.70 20.71
CA GLN A 108 -29.82 5.40 20.97
C GLN A 108 -30.25 5.71 22.41
N GLU A 109 -29.34 5.68 23.38
CA GLU A 109 -29.59 6.09 24.78
C GLU A 109 -29.91 7.60 24.92
N GLN A 110 -29.77 8.41 23.86
CA GLN A 110 -29.90 9.88 23.87
C GLN A 110 -31.32 10.43 24.07
N THR A 111 -32.36 9.62 23.87
CA THR A 111 -33.76 10.11 23.80
C THR A 111 -34.30 10.74 25.08
N THR A 112 -33.59 10.63 26.22
CA THR A 112 -34.04 11.14 27.53
C THR A 112 -33.21 12.29 28.08
N LEU A 113 -32.09 12.66 27.45
CA LEU A 113 -31.15 13.65 27.99
C LEU A 113 -31.55 15.08 27.59
N THR A 114 -31.76 15.93 28.59
CA THR A 114 -32.09 17.36 28.45
C THR A 114 -30.94 18.24 28.96
N TRP A 115 -30.86 19.48 28.49
CA TRP A 115 -29.84 20.46 28.91
C TRP A 115 -29.90 20.82 30.41
N ARG A 116 -30.93 20.38 31.16
CA ARG A 116 -31.08 20.70 32.58
C ARG A 116 -30.15 19.87 33.47
N ASN A 117 -29.75 18.67 33.05
CA ASN A 117 -28.93 17.77 33.85
C ASN A 117 -27.46 17.79 33.41
N THR A 118 -26.67 18.70 33.99
CA THR A 118 -25.28 18.95 33.56
C THR A 118 -24.32 17.80 33.84
N GLU A 119 -24.47 17.07 34.94
CA GLU A 119 -23.54 15.99 35.33
C GLU A 119 -23.74 14.74 34.47
N GLN A 120 -25.00 14.31 34.30
CA GLN A 120 -25.33 13.19 33.41
C GLN A 120 -24.98 13.48 31.95
N LEU A 121 -25.11 14.75 31.52
CA LEU A 121 -24.72 15.18 30.18
C LEU A 121 -23.20 15.10 29.99
N ASP A 122 -22.40 15.52 30.97
CA ASP A 122 -20.93 15.44 30.88
C ASP A 122 -20.43 14.00 30.88
N GLU A 123 -20.97 13.13 31.73
CA GLU A 123 -20.62 11.71 31.73
C GLU A 123 -21.01 11.02 30.41
N TYR A 124 -22.19 11.35 29.88
CA TYR A 124 -22.66 10.87 28.60
C TYR A 124 -21.75 11.33 27.44
N ILE A 125 -21.40 12.63 27.40
CA ILE A 125 -20.45 13.18 26.42
C ILE A 125 -19.10 12.48 26.55
N GLY A 126 -18.64 12.19 27.76
CA GLY A 126 -17.42 11.42 28.03
C GLY A 126 -17.43 10.03 27.39
N ARG A 127 -18.48 9.25 27.65
CA ARG A 127 -18.67 7.90 27.05
C ARG A 127 -18.75 7.96 25.53
N LEU A 128 -19.52 8.90 24.99
CA LEU A 128 -19.70 9.07 23.55
C LEU A 128 -18.39 9.48 22.86
N LYS A 129 -17.60 10.35 23.49
CA LYS A 129 -16.29 10.78 23.02
C LYS A 129 -15.29 9.62 23.02
N GLN A 130 -15.28 8.80 24.07
CA GLN A 130 -14.42 7.60 24.13
C GLN A 130 -14.75 6.60 23.02
N ALA A 131 -16.04 6.29 22.81
CA ALA A 131 -16.48 5.39 21.74
C ALA A 131 -16.11 5.94 20.35
N THR A 132 -16.31 7.25 20.14
CA THR A 132 -15.94 7.94 18.90
C THR A 132 -14.43 7.86 18.64
N HIS A 133 -13.60 8.14 19.65
CA HIS A 133 -12.15 8.04 19.52
C HIS A 133 -11.67 6.60 19.30
N ARG A 134 -12.31 5.61 19.92
CA ARG A 134 -12.00 4.18 19.68
C ARG A 134 -12.23 3.83 18.21
N LEU A 135 -13.41 4.14 17.67
CA LEU A 135 -13.75 3.86 16.27
C LEU A 135 -12.83 4.61 15.31
N ALA A 136 -12.54 5.89 15.57
CA ALA A 136 -11.62 6.68 14.76
C ALA A 136 -10.20 6.09 14.73
N ARG A 137 -9.71 5.60 15.89
CA ARG A 137 -8.38 4.97 16.00
C ARG A 137 -8.32 3.65 15.25
N GLU A 138 -9.35 2.81 15.37
CA GLU A 138 -9.44 1.54 14.63
C GLU A 138 -9.52 1.80 13.12
N ASN A 139 -10.36 2.72 12.66
CA ASN A 139 -10.45 3.08 11.24
C ASN A 139 -9.12 3.59 10.68
N LYS A 140 -8.42 4.48 11.42
CA LYS A 140 -7.11 5.01 10.98
C LYS A 140 -6.07 3.90 10.86
N LYS A 141 -6.01 2.97 11.84
CA LYS A 141 -5.08 1.84 11.80
C LYS A 141 -5.38 0.91 10.62
N LEU A 142 -6.65 0.56 10.42
CA LEU A 142 -7.06 -0.31 9.33
C LEU A 142 -6.80 0.33 7.95
N ALA A 143 -7.07 1.63 7.80
CA ALA A 143 -6.75 2.36 6.58
C ALA A 143 -5.23 2.38 6.30
N GLN A 144 -4.40 2.59 7.33
CA GLN A 144 -2.93 2.51 7.21
C GLN A 144 -2.48 1.11 6.78
N CYS A 145 -3.01 0.05 7.41
CA CYS A 145 -2.72 -1.32 7.00
C CYS A 145 -3.12 -1.59 5.54
N HIS A 146 -4.28 -1.10 5.10
CA HIS A 146 -4.73 -1.25 3.72
C HIS A 146 -3.80 -0.57 2.72
N LEU A 147 -3.37 0.67 3.02
CA LEU A 147 -2.44 1.40 2.18
C LEU A 147 -1.09 0.68 2.08
N LEU A 148 -0.56 0.19 3.19
CA LEU A 148 0.68 -0.59 3.20
C LEU A 148 0.57 -1.88 2.38
N VAL A 149 -0.56 -2.59 2.46
CA VAL A 149 -0.80 -3.80 1.64
C VAL A 149 -0.89 -3.43 0.16
N LYS A 150 -1.58 -2.33 -0.18
CA LYS A 150 -1.68 -1.84 -1.56
C LYS A 150 -0.32 -1.46 -2.14
N GLU A 151 0.48 -0.70 -1.40
CA GLU A 151 1.82 -0.30 -1.82
C GLU A 151 2.73 -1.50 -2.02
N ARG A 152 2.72 -2.45 -1.09
CA ARG A 152 3.44 -3.72 -1.23
C ARG A 152 2.98 -4.51 -2.45
N HIS A 153 1.68 -4.58 -2.71
CA HIS A 153 1.13 -5.28 -3.87
C HIS A 153 1.56 -4.63 -5.19
N ASN A 154 1.52 -3.30 -5.28
CA ASN A 154 2.00 -2.57 -6.46
C ASN A 154 3.48 -2.82 -6.70
N HIS A 155 4.32 -2.74 -5.66
CA HIS A 155 5.74 -3.05 -5.76
C HIS A 155 6.01 -4.49 -6.23
N LEU A 156 5.19 -5.46 -5.79
CA LEU A 156 5.26 -6.84 -6.27
C LEU A 156 4.88 -6.96 -7.76
N ILE A 157 3.87 -6.22 -8.23
CA ILE A 157 3.49 -6.20 -9.65
C ILE A 157 4.64 -5.62 -10.48
N GLU A 158 5.19 -4.46 -10.10
CA GLU A 158 6.29 -3.83 -10.81
C GLU A 158 7.52 -4.75 -10.89
N ASN A 159 7.86 -5.42 -9.79
CA ASN A 159 8.97 -6.37 -9.77
C ASN A 159 8.72 -7.58 -10.66
N ARG A 160 7.48 -8.08 -10.70
CA ARG A 160 7.09 -9.17 -11.60
C ARG A 160 7.22 -8.76 -13.07
N GLU A 161 6.78 -7.56 -13.43
CA GLU A 161 6.90 -7.03 -14.79
C GLU A 161 8.37 -6.88 -15.20
N LYS A 162 9.21 -6.32 -14.33
CA LYS A 162 10.67 -6.22 -14.54
C LYS A 162 11.32 -7.59 -14.74
N LEU A 163 11.01 -8.57 -13.88
CA LEU A 163 11.51 -9.94 -14.03
C LEU A 163 11.07 -10.57 -15.35
N THR A 164 9.81 -10.36 -15.76
CA THR A 164 9.30 -10.84 -17.06
C THR A 164 10.07 -10.23 -18.22
N PHE A 165 10.27 -8.92 -18.18
CA PHE A 165 11.03 -8.18 -19.20
C PHE A 165 12.47 -8.72 -19.31
N TRP A 166 13.16 -8.91 -18.19
CA TRP A 166 14.52 -9.46 -18.20
C TRP A 166 14.58 -10.91 -18.67
N VAL A 167 13.59 -11.76 -18.39
CA VAL A 167 13.53 -13.11 -18.97
C VAL A 167 13.42 -13.03 -20.49
N LEU A 168 12.58 -12.14 -21.03
CA LEU A 168 12.48 -11.93 -22.48
C LEU A 168 13.78 -11.40 -23.07
N GLU A 169 14.45 -10.46 -22.39
CA GLU A 169 15.74 -9.93 -22.84
C GLU A 169 16.84 -11.01 -22.82
N LEU A 170 16.83 -11.90 -21.82
CA LEU A 170 17.70 -13.07 -21.77
C LEU A 170 17.42 -14.02 -22.95
N MET A 171 16.15 -14.24 -23.31
CA MET A 171 15.79 -15.04 -24.49
C MET A 171 16.28 -14.44 -25.81
N ASN A 172 16.51 -13.13 -25.87
CA ASN A 172 16.97 -12.43 -27.08
C ASN A 172 18.48 -12.15 -27.09
N THR A 173 19.19 -12.42 -25.99
CA THR A 173 20.62 -12.12 -25.86
C THR A 173 21.46 -13.37 -26.12
N ASP A 174 22.36 -13.31 -27.11
CA ASP A 174 23.25 -14.41 -27.45
C ASP A 174 24.15 -14.84 -26.28
N LEU A 175 24.04 -16.10 -25.89
CA LEU A 175 24.82 -16.71 -24.81
C LEU A 175 26.34 -16.74 -25.08
N LEU A 176 26.73 -16.83 -26.36
CA LEU A 176 28.12 -16.89 -26.83
C LEU A 176 28.81 -15.51 -26.87
N ARG A 177 28.10 -14.49 -27.36
CA ARG A 177 28.67 -13.15 -27.61
C ARG A 177 28.54 -12.22 -26.41
N HIS A 178 27.46 -12.36 -25.63
CA HIS A 178 27.10 -11.40 -24.58
C HIS A 178 26.99 -12.05 -23.19
N GLN A 179 27.99 -12.86 -22.83
CA GLN A 179 28.04 -13.53 -21.52
C GLN A 179 28.10 -12.54 -20.33
N SER A 180 28.71 -11.36 -20.51
CA SER A 180 28.73 -10.29 -19.51
C SER A 180 27.32 -9.77 -19.21
N ARG A 181 26.56 -9.46 -20.25
CA ARG A 181 25.17 -8.99 -20.17
C ARG A 181 24.25 -10.01 -19.48
N TRP A 182 24.43 -11.29 -19.81
CA TRP A 182 23.75 -12.39 -19.11
C TRP A 182 24.04 -12.41 -17.60
N LYS A 183 25.30 -12.20 -17.18
CA LYS A 183 25.67 -12.15 -15.76
C LYS A 183 25.10 -10.92 -15.06
N GLU A 184 25.05 -9.78 -15.73
CA GLU A 184 24.46 -8.53 -15.22
C GLU A 184 22.96 -8.68 -14.98
N LEU A 185 22.20 -9.15 -15.97
CA LEU A 185 20.75 -9.38 -15.84
C LEU A 185 20.43 -10.36 -14.68
N LEU A 186 21.20 -11.44 -14.55
CA LEU A 186 21.05 -12.37 -13.42
C LEU A 186 21.37 -11.73 -12.06
N LYS A 187 22.32 -10.78 -12.02
CA LYS A 187 22.67 -10.05 -10.80
C LYS A 187 21.54 -9.10 -10.41
N GLU A 188 20.96 -8.39 -11.36
CA GLU A 188 19.82 -7.50 -11.14
C GLU A 188 18.59 -8.28 -10.65
N MET A 189 18.27 -9.41 -11.28
CA MET A 189 17.19 -10.28 -10.83
C MET A 189 17.40 -10.81 -9.40
N ARG A 190 18.64 -11.19 -9.04
CA ARG A 190 18.97 -11.59 -7.66
C ARG A 190 18.81 -10.44 -6.67
N SER A 191 19.15 -9.22 -7.08
CA SER A 191 18.96 -8.04 -6.24
C SER A 191 17.49 -7.79 -5.92
N ILE A 192 16.57 -8.01 -6.87
CA ILE A 192 15.13 -7.91 -6.60
C ILE A 192 14.68 -8.95 -5.56
N MET A 193 15.16 -10.19 -5.68
CA MET A 193 14.82 -11.24 -4.70
C MET A 193 15.32 -10.88 -3.29
N HIS A 194 16.55 -10.37 -3.17
CA HIS A 194 17.07 -9.91 -1.88
C HIS A 194 16.30 -8.71 -1.31
N GLN A 195 15.90 -7.74 -2.14
CA GLN A 195 15.05 -6.63 -1.68
C GLN A 195 13.70 -7.12 -1.16
N LEU A 196 13.12 -8.17 -1.76
CA LEU A 196 11.89 -8.78 -1.27
C LEU A 196 12.10 -9.55 0.04
N GLU A 197 13.25 -10.20 0.23
CA GLU A 197 13.62 -10.84 1.50
C GLU A 197 13.75 -9.80 2.63
N GLU A 198 14.43 -8.68 2.36
CA GLU A 198 14.59 -7.56 3.30
C GLU A 198 13.24 -6.91 3.67
N GLN A 199 12.27 -6.90 2.75
CA GLN A 199 10.92 -6.39 2.98
C GLN A 199 10.02 -7.32 3.82
N GLY A 200 10.54 -8.47 4.25
CA GLY A 200 9.88 -9.41 5.18
C GLY A 200 9.11 -10.55 4.51
N PHE A 201 9.25 -10.75 3.20
CA PHE A 201 8.67 -11.90 2.50
C PHE A 201 9.61 -13.11 2.68
N ALA A 202 9.48 -13.85 3.78
CA ALA A 202 10.39 -14.95 4.11
C ALA A 202 10.09 -16.28 3.38
N ASP A 203 8.85 -16.50 2.92
CA ASP A 203 8.46 -17.73 2.22
C ASP A 203 8.41 -17.54 0.70
N GLN A 204 9.59 -17.33 0.10
CA GLN A 204 9.74 -17.10 -1.35
C GLN A 204 10.06 -18.38 -2.14
N LYS A 205 10.02 -19.57 -1.52
CA LYS A 205 10.49 -20.81 -2.18
C LYS A 205 9.74 -21.12 -3.48
N SER A 206 8.42 -20.89 -3.50
CA SER A 206 7.58 -21.09 -4.68
C SER A 206 7.86 -20.05 -5.79
N TRP A 207 8.07 -18.80 -5.41
CA TRP A 207 8.39 -17.69 -6.31
C TRP A 207 9.77 -17.85 -6.95
N CYS A 208 10.80 -18.14 -6.15
CA CYS A 208 12.14 -18.44 -6.65
C CYS A 208 12.11 -19.66 -7.59
N SER A 209 11.39 -20.72 -7.23
CA SER A 209 11.24 -21.91 -8.09
C SER A 209 10.52 -21.60 -9.42
N HIS A 210 9.54 -20.70 -9.42
CA HIS A 210 8.86 -20.25 -10.63
C HIS A 210 9.82 -19.53 -11.57
N TRP A 211 10.55 -18.54 -11.05
CA TRP A 211 11.49 -17.75 -11.85
C TRP A 211 12.72 -18.54 -12.29
N ASP A 212 13.18 -19.49 -11.49
CA ASP A 212 14.20 -20.45 -11.91
C ASP A 212 13.74 -21.24 -13.14
N ARG A 213 12.50 -21.73 -13.16
CA ARG A 213 11.96 -22.43 -14.35
C ARG A 213 11.92 -21.52 -15.58
N GLN A 214 11.61 -20.23 -15.42
CA GLN A 214 11.61 -19.29 -16.56
C GLN A 214 13.03 -19.01 -17.07
N LEU A 215 13.99 -18.84 -16.16
CA LEU A 215 15.40 -18.72 -16.51
C LEU A 215 15.91 -19.95 -17.24
N TYR A 216 15.53 -21.16 -16.79
CA TYR A 216 15.93 -22.39 -17.46
C TYR A 216 15.37 -22.49 -18.88
N LYS A 217 14.11 -22.08 -19.11
CA LYS A 217 13.55 -22.02 -20.47
C LYS A 217 14.30 -21.05 -21.37
N ALA A 218 14.66 -19.88 -20.85
CA ALA A 218 15.43 -18.90 -21.61
C ALA A 218 16.84 -19.42 -21.93
N LEU A 219 17.49 -20.07 -20.97
CA LEU A 219 18.79 -20.71 -21.15
C LEU A 219 18.72 -21.87 -22.16
N GLU A 220 17.71 -22.73 -22.08
CA GLU A 220 17.51 -23.86 -23.00
C GLU A 220 17.31 -23.37 -24.44
N HIS A 221 16.46 -22.37 -24.64
CA HIS A 221 16.25 -21.77 -25.97
C HIS A 221 17.54 -21.20 -26.56
N GLN A 222 18.28 -20.40 -25.78
CA GLN A 222 19.54 -19.80 -26.22
C GLN A 222 20.66 -20.84 -26.38
N TYR A 223 20.63 -21.92 -25.61
CA TYR A 223 21.57 -23.02 -25.75
C TYR A 223 21.33 -23.80 -27.05
N GLN A 224 20.08 -24.06 -27.42
CA GLN A 224 19.72 -24.70 -28.70
C GLN A 224 20.17 -23.85 -29.89
N LEU A 225 19.80 -22.56 -29.91
CA LEU A 225 20.26 -21.61 -30.93
C LEU A 225 21.79 -21.51 -30.97
N GLY A 226 22.43 -21.51 -29.79
CA GLY A 226 23.87 -21.47 -29.67
C GLY A 226 24.57 -22.70 -30.24
N ILE A 227 23.99 -23.91 -30.11
CA ILE A 227 24.51 -25.15 -30.73
C ILE A 227 24.38 -25.08 -32.26
N GLU A 228 23.23 -24.64 -32.77
CA GLU A 228 22.98 -24.56 -34.21
C GLU A 228 23.90 -23.54 -34.89
N ALA A 229 24.10 -22.38 -34.26
CA ALA A 229 24.95 -21.31 -34.76
C ALA A 229 26.40 -21.38 -34.24
N LEU A 230 26.79 -22.46 -33.55
CA LEU A 230 28.04 -22.54 -32.82
C LEU A 230 29.25 -22.36 -33.73
N ASN A 231 29.28 -23.11 -34.83
CA ASN A 231 30.38 -23.06 -35.80
C ASN A 231 30.54 -21.69 -36.47
N GLN A 232 29.46 -20.92 -36.57
CA GLN A 232 29.46 -19.58 -37.19
C GLN A 232 29.83 -18.48 -36.19
N ASN A 233 29.62 -18.73 -34.89
CA ASN A 233 29.78 -17.73 -33.83
C ASN A 233 31.03 -17.95 -32.96
N LEU A 234 31.87 -18.94 -33.27
CA LEU A 234 33.13 -19.16 -32.58
C LEU A 234 34.14 -18.03 -32.90
N PRO A 235 35.00 -17.65 -31.93
CA PRO A 235 36.06 -16.68 -32.15
C PRO A 235 36.98 -17.11 -33.29
N GLU A 236 37.34 -16.17 -34.16
CA GLU A 236 38.25 -16.45 -35.28
C GLU A 236 39.61 -16.97 -34.79
N ILE A 237 40.01 -18.13 -35.30
CA ILE A 237 41.33 -18.71 -35.04
C ILE A 237 42.22 -18.33 -36.22
N LYS A 238 43.11 -17.35 -36.02
CA LYS A 238 44.09 -16.96 -37.03
C LYS A 238 45.13 -18.06 -37.22
N VAL A 239 45.29 -18.51 -38.45
CA VAL A 239 46.25 -19.55 -38.84
C VAL A 239 47.07 -19.06 -40.02
N GLU A 240 48.38 -19.13 -39.89
CA GLU A 240 49.32 -18.81 -40.96
C GLU A 240 49.78 -20.09 -41.65
N LEU A 241 49.87 -20.06 -42.97
CA LEU A 241 50.39 -21.15 -43.77
C LEU A 241 51.83 -20.83 -44.15
N THR A 242 52.78 -21.60 -43.63
CA THR A 242 54.22 -21.38 -43.88
C THR A 242 54.81 -22.56 -44.64
N TYR A 243 55.71 -22.30 -45.59
CA TYR A 243 56.44 -23.34 -46.30
C TYR A 243 57.83 -23.51 -45.69
N ARG A 244 58.08 -24.66 -45.05
CA ARG A 244 59.35 -24.96 -44.37
C ARG A 244 59.75 -26.42 -44.67
N GLN A 245 61.04 -26.66 -44.90
CA GLN A 245 61.59 -28.00 -45.20
C GLN A 245 60.87 -28.71 -46.36
N GLN A 246 60.58 -27.99 -47.45
CA GLN A 246 59.83 -28.49 -48.61
C GLN A 246 58.42 -29.03 -48.27
N ARG A 247 57.85 -28.63 -47.14
CA ARG A 247 56.50 -29.03 -46.71
C ARG A 247 55.68 -27.81 -46.29
N LEU A 248 54.40 -27.85 -46.61
CA LEU A 248 53.39 -26.93 -46.12
C LEU A 248 53.10 -27.23 -44.64
N GLN A 249 53.23 -26.22 -43.78
CA GLN A 249 53.02 -26.32 -42.34
C GLN A 249 52.10 -25.20 -41.84
N PHE A 250 51.16 -25.56 -40.97
CA PHE A 250 50.33 -24.59 -40.25
C PHE A 250 51.09 -24.01 -39.05
N ARG A 251 50.94 -22.70 -38.83
CA ARG A 251 51.40 -22.00 -37.62
C ARG A 251 50.19 -21.27 -37.01
N PRO A 252 49.68 -21.66 -35.84
CA PRO A 252 50.07 -22.79 -34.98
C PRO A 252 49.84 -24.18 -35.62
N PRO A 253 50.45 -25.27 -35.12
CA PRO A 253 50.24 -26.61 -35.64
C PRO A 253 48.77 -27.03 -35.53
N MET A 254 48.34 -27.96 -36.40
CA MET A 254 46.96 -28.47 -36.47
C MET A 254 46.44 -28.95 -35.10
N GLU A 255 47.30 -29.53 -34.27
CA GLU A 255 46.95 -30.00 -32.92
C GLU A 255 46.56 -28.86 -31.98
N GLU A 256 47.30 -27.74 -32.02
CA GLU A 256 46.97 -26.55 -31.22
C GLU A 256 45.68 -25.88 -31.70
N ILE A 257 45.45 -25.85 -33.02
CA ILE A 257 44.20 -25.34 -33.60
C ILE A 257 43.02 -26.18 -33.11
N ARG A 258 43.13 -27.51 -33.17
CA ARG A 258 42.13 -28.45 -32.64
C ARG A 258 41.93 -28.25 -31.14
N MET A 259 43.00 -28.10 -30.37
CA MET A 259 42.92 -27.89 -28.92
C MET A 259 42.17 -26.59 -28.57
N LYS A 260 42.43 -25.49 -29.29
CA LYS A 260 41.72 -24.21 -29.10
C LYS A 260 40.23 -24.34 -29.47
N TYR A 261 39.93 -24.98 -30.59
CA TYR A 261 38.57 -25.22 -31.05
C TYR A 261 37.78 -26.09 -30.05
N TYR A 262 38.28 -27.28 -29.70
CA TYR A 262 37.65 -28.17 -28.72
C TYR A 262 37.56 -27.55 -27.32
N GLY A 263 38.54 -26.71 -26.94
CA GLY A 263 38.49 -25.96 -25.69
C GLY A 263 37.33 -24.95 -25.64
N GLN A 264 37.06 -24.27 -26.75
CA GLN A 264 35.91 -23.35 -26.86
C GLN A 264 34.59 -24.10 -26.90
N LEU A 265 34.50 -25.22 -27.64
CA LEU A 265 33.35 -26.12 -27.64
C LEU A 265 33.03 -26.59 -26.21
N LYS A 266 34.03 -27.10 -25.49
CA LYS A 266 33.87 -27.58 -24.11
C LYS A 266 33.39 -26.48 -23.18
N ARG A 267 33.92 -25.25 -23.32
CA ARG A 267 33.47 -24.11 -22.50
C ARG A 267 32.00 -23.78 -22.70
N PHE A 268 31.48 -23.90 -23.92
CA PHE A 268 30.07 -23.68 -24.21
C PHE A 268 29.17 -24.81 -23.68
N LEU A 269 29.57 -26.07 -23.91
CA LEU A 269 28.87 -27.25 -23.39
C LEU A 269 28.83 -27.28 -21.86
N ASP A 270 29.81 -26.66 -21.20
CA ASP A 270 29.88 -26.51 -19.74
C ASP A 270 28.93 -25.42 -19.18
N ILE A 271 28.34 -24.55 -20.00
CA ILE A 271 27.54 -23.40 -19.52
C ILE A 271 26.30 -23.86 -18.74
N PRO A 272 25.48 -24.81 -19.24
CA PRO A 272 24.34 -25.33 -18.48
C PRO A 272 24.78 -25.90 -17.13
N TYR A 273 25.87 -26.67 -17.09
CA TYR A 273 26.38 -27.30 -15.86
C TYR A 273 26.85 -26.33 -14.79
N LYS A 274 27.31 -25.14 -15.18
CA LYS A 274 27.79 -24.09 -14.27
C LYS A 274 26.72 -23.08 -13.91
N PHE A 275 25.54 -23.16 -14.53
CA PHE A 275 24.45 -22.23 -14.28
C PHE A 275 23.86 -22.43 -12.87
N LYS A 276 23.78 -21.34 -12.11
CA LYS A 276 23.13 -21.30 -10.80
C LYS A 276 21.97 -20.32 -10.86
N GLY A 277 20.75 -20.85 -10.70
CA GLY A 277 19.53 -20.06 -10.52
C GLY A 277 19.47 -19.36 -9.17
N PHE A 278 18.29 -18.82 -8.84
CA PHE A 278 17.96 -18.15 -7.59
C PHE A 278 17.95 -19.11 -6.39
N ALA A 279 17.41 -20.32 -6.54
CA ALA A 279 17.39 -21.30 -5.46
C ALA A 279 18.73 -22.04 -5.36
N GLN A 280 19.69 -21.51 -4.60
CA GLN A 280 20.93 -22.23 -4.25
C GLN A 280 20.67 -23.53 -3.44
N LEU A 281 19.46 -23.73 -2.93
CA LEU A 281 19.11 -24.82 -2.01
C LEU A 281 18.45 -26.05 -2.67
N ASN A 282 18.02 -25.98 -3.93
CA ASN A 282 17.49 -27.16 -4.60
C ASN A 282 18.55 -27.74 -5.53
N LYS A 283 19.28 -28.73 -4.99
CA LYS A 283 20.05 -29.74 -5.75
C LYS A 283 19.12 -30.60 -6.62
N ASN A 284 18.29 -30.01 -7.47
CA ASN A 284 17.36 -30.75 -8.31
C ASN A 284 17.64 -30.43 -9.77
N HIS A 285 18.49 -31.26 -10.38
CA HIS A 285 18.23 -32.06 -11.57
C HIS A 285 17.50 -31.46 -12.80
N ILE A 286 17.29 -30.15 -12.89
CA ILE A 286 16.70 -29.52 -14.08
C ILE A 286 17.77 -29.37 -15.17
N VAL A 287 19.01 -29.06 -14.79
CA VAL A 287 20.14 -28.89 -15.72
C VAL A 287 20.48 -30.17 -16.50
N PRO A 288 20.59 -31.38 -15.89
CA PRO A 288 20.88 -32.59 -16.65
C PRO A 288 19.75 -33.01 -17.61
N THR A 289 18.51 -32.56 -17.36
CA THR A 289 17.35 -32.96 -18.17
C THR A 289 17.35 -32.29 -19.55
N VAL A 290 17.91 -31.08 -19.69
CA VAL A 290 18.01 -30.38 -20.98
C VAL A 290 18.93 -31.12 -21.95
N LEU A 291 20.01 -31.73 -21.46
CA LEU A 291 20.93 -32.53 -22.27
C LEU A 291 20.39 -33.95 -22.55
N CYS A 292 19.61 -34.53 -21.62
CA CYS A 292 19.01 -35.85 -21.82
C CYS A 292 17.75 -35.86 -22.71
N ARG A 293 17.14 -34.71 -23.02
CA ARG A 293 15.96 -34.62 -23.90
C ARG A 293 16.28 -34.67 -25.40
N GLN A 294 17.56 -34.62 -25.77
CA GLN A 294 18.01 -34.66 -27.17
C GLN A 294 18.44 -36.07 -27.64
N ASN A 295 18.17 -37.11 -26.85
CA ASN A 295 18.26 -38.51 -27.28
C ASN A 295 16.87 -39.11 -27.50
#